data_AF-T0GXG3-F1
#
_entry.id   AF-T0GXG3-F1
#
_cell.length_a   1.000
_cell.length_b   1.000
_cell.length_c   1.000
_cell.angle_alpha   90.00
_cell.angle_beta   90.00
_cell.angle_gamma   90.00
#
_symmetry.space_group_name_H-M   'P 1'
#
loop_
_entity.id
_entity.type
_entity.pdbx_description
1 polymer ?
#
loop_
_entity_poly.entity_id
_entity_poly.type
_entity_poly.pdbx_seq_one_letter_code
_entity_poly.pdbx_strand_id
1 'polypeptide(L)' 'MDLETERLILREWESKDLEPFYRMSSNRMECYPNPLTKVECEKFFTKVKIYFRELG' A
#
# COMPACT_ATOMS: atom_id res chain seq x y z
N MET A 1 12.11 1.80 -10.18
CA MET A 1 12.97 0.64 -10.53
C MET A 1 12.39 -0.55 -9.81
N ASP A 2 12.11 -1.63 -10.52
CA ASP A 2 11.44 -2.79 -9.93
C ASP A 2 12.49 -3.80 -9.44
N LEU A 3 12.26 -4.36 -8.25
CA LEU A 3 13.09 -5.43 -7.70
C LEU A 3 12.37 -6.75 -7.91
N GLU A 4 12.90 -7.55 -8.83
CA GLU A 4 12.36 -8.87 -9.17
C GLU A 4 13.06 -9.98 -8.37
N THR A 5 12.28 -10.97 -7.96
CA THR A 5 12.75 -12.21 -7.33
C THR A 5 12.14 -13.40 -8.06
N GLU A 6 12.49 -14.63 -7.65
CA GLU A 6 11.97 -15.85 -8.26
C GLU A 6 10.42 -15.92 -8.32
N ARG A 7 9.73 -15.30 -7.36
CA ARG A 7 8.25 -15.41 -7.25
C ARG A 7 7.50 -14.08 -7.16
N LEU A 8 8.18 -12.98 -6.86
CA LEU A 8 7.56 -11.69 -6.56
C LEU A 8 8.32 -10.54 -7.19
N ILE A 9 7.57 -9.48 -7.51
CA ILE A 9 8.11 -8.19 -7.96
C ILE A 9 7.73 -7.15 -6.91
N LEU A 10 8.74 -6.42 -6.41
CA LEU A 10 8.53 -5.19 -5.66
C LEU A 10 8.60 -4.03 -6.66
N ARG A 11 7.45 -3.39 -6.87
CA ARG A 11 7.29 -2.27 -7.80
C ARG A 11 6.62 -1.09 -7.11
N GLU A 12 6.69 0.07 -7.75
CA GLU A 12 5.92 1.23 -7.31
C GLU A 12 4.40 0.98 -7.34
N TRP A 13 3.70 1.65 -6.44
CA TRP A 13 2.25 1.55 -6.30
C TRP A 13 1.54 2.33 -7.40
N GLU A 14 0.60 1.68 -8.06
CA GLU A 14 -0.27 2.25 -9.09
C GLU A 14 -1.70 2.46 -8.56
N SER A 15 -2.47 3.37 -9.16
CA SER A 15 -3.83 3.67 -8.70
C SER A 15 -4.75 2.44 -8.62
N LYS A 16 -4.51 1.42 -9.45
CA LYS A 16 -5.25 0.15 -9.44
C LYS A 16 -5.03 -0.69 -8.16
N ASP A 17 -3.94 -0.45 -7.44
CA ASP A 17 -3.56 -1.20 -6.24
C ASP A 17 -4.30 -0.70 -4.98
N LEU A 18 -4.89 0.50 -5.03
CA LEU A 18 -5.58 1.10 -3.89
C LEU A 18 -6.78 0.25 -3.42
N GLU A 19 -7.58 -0.25 -4.35
CA GLU A 19 -8.80 -1.00 -4.02
C GLU A 19 -8.47 -2.39 -3.42
N PRO A 20 -7.53 -3.19 -3.97
CA PRO A 20 -7.00 -4.37 -3.28
C PRO A 20 -6.41 -4.07 -1.89
N PHE A 21 -5.64 -2.98 -1.76
CA PHE A 21 -5.05 -2.58 -0.49
C PHE A 21 -6.12 -2.22 0.55
N TYR A 22 -7.17 -1.51 0.15
CA TYR A 22 -8.30 -1.20 1.02
C TYR A 22 -9.03 -2.47 1.49
N ARG A 23 -9.34 -3.40 0.59
CA ARG A 23 -10.00 -4.67 0.98
C ARG A 23 -9.17 -5.47 1.98
N MET A 24 -7.85 -5.48 1.82
CA MET A 24 -6.94 -6.12 2.77
C MET A 24 -6.95 -5.40 4.11
N SER A 25 -6.80 -4.07 4.09
CA SER A 25 -6.63 -3.25 5.30
C SER A 25 -7.92 -3.01 6.08
N SER A 26 -9.07 -3.19 5.45
CA SER A 26 -10.40 -3.14 6.08
C SER A 26 -10.84 -4.50 6.67
N ASN A 27 -10.13 -5.57 6.35
CA ASN A 27 -10.35 -6.89 6.96
C ASN A 27 -9.63 -6.98 8.33
N ARG A 28 -9.76 -8.11 9.02
CA ARG A 28 -9.26 -8.35 10.38
C ARG A 28 -7.73 -8.16 10.48
N MET A 29 -7.31 -6.94 10.75
CA MET A 29 -5.93 -6.55 11.01
C MET A 29 -5.60 -6.80 12.49
N GLU A 30 -5.57 -8.07 12.89
CA GLU A 30 -5.52 -8.50 14.31
C GLU A 30 -4.38 -7.90 15.13
N CYS A 31 -3.27 -7.58 14.49
CA CYS A 31 -2.09 -6.98 15.13
C CYS A 31 -2.10 -5.44 15.13
N TYR A 32 -3.14 -4.81 14.57
CA TYR A 32 -3.28 -3.36 14.49
C TYR A 32 -4.46 -2.89 15.35
N PRO A 33 -4.40 -1.66 15.89
CA PRO A 33 -5.46 -1.14 16.76
C PRO A 33 -6.84 -1.13 16.10
N ASN A 34 -6.91 -0.80 14.81
CA ASN A 34 -8.15 -0.75 14.03
C ASN A 34 -7.87 -1.07 12.55
N PRO A 35 -8.83 -1.66 11.82
CA PRO A 35 -8.81 -1.69 10.36
C PRO A 35 -8.83 -0.27 9.78
N LEU A 36 -8.24 -0.09 8.60
CA LEU A 36 -8.23 1.21 7.93
C LEU A 36 -9.53 1.46 7.17
N THR A 37 -10.03 2.68 7.27
CA THR A 37 -11.06 3.21 6.37
C THR A 37 -10.48 3.47 4.98
N LYS A 38 -11.35 3.64 3.98
CA LYS A 38 -10.92 3.97 2.61
C LYS A 38 -10.11 5.27 2.54
N VAL A 39 -10.53 6.30 3.28
CA VAL A 39 -9.83 7.59 3.35
C VAL A 39 -8.44 7.46 3.99
N GLU A 40 -8.30 6.63 5.03
CA GLU A 40 -6.99 6.37 5.63
C GLU A 40 -6.08 5.58 4.70
N CYS A 41 -6.63 4.64 3.93
CA CYS A 41 -5.89 3.94 2.88
C CYS A 41 -5.39 4.90 1.80
N GLU A 42 -6.22 5.84 1.32
CA GLU A 42 -5.84 6.87 0.34
C GLU A 42 -4.71 7.77 0.86
N LYS A 43 -4.78 8.19 2.13
CA LYS A 43 -3.71 8.96 2.78
C LYS A 43 -2.41 8.17 2.88
N PHE A 44 -2.49 6.91 3.30
CA PHE A 44 -1.32 6.03 3.38
C PHE A 44 -0.69 5.81 2.01
N PHE A 45 -1.51 5.51 1.00
CA PHE A 45 -1.11 5.30 -0.38
C PHE A 45 -0.38 6.52 -0.94
N THR A 46 -0.91 7.73 -0.70
CA THR A 46 -0.27 8.98 -1.10
C THR A 46 1.06 9.19 -0.39
N LYS A 47 1.12 8.95 0.93
CA LYS A 47 2.35 9.08 1.73
C LYS A 47 3.46 8.16 1.23
N VAL A 48 3.14 6.90 0.90
CA VAL A 48 4.10 5.93 0.34
C VAL A 48 4.65 6.43 -0.99
N LYS A 49 3.79 6.92 -1.90
CA LYS A 49 4.22 7.45 -3.20
C LYS A 49 5.12 8.67 -3.07
N ILE A 50 4.80 9.60 -2.17
CA ILE A 50 5.64 10.78 -1.90
C ILE A 50 6.99 10.33 -1.34
N TYR A 51 7.00 9.46 -0.34
CA TYR A 51 8.22 8.97 0.29
C TYR A 51 9.20 8.36 -0.72
N PHE A 52 8.73 7.43 -1.57
CA PHE A 52 9.59 6.82 -2.59
C PHE A 52 10.04 7.81 -3.67
N ARG A 53 9.23 8.80 -4.01
CA ARG A 53 9.63 9.85 -4.97
C ARG A 53 10.73 10.75 -4.41
N GLU A 54 10.71 11.03 -3.11
CA GLU A 54 11.61 11.99 -2.47
C GLU A 54 12.90 11.36 -1.91
N LEU A 55 12.84 10.09 -1.48
CA LEU A 55 13.91 9.43 -0.73
C LEU A 55 14.33 8.06 -1.29
N GLY A 56 13.65 7.59 -2.34
CA GLY A 56 13.89 6.29 -2.98
C GLY A 56 14.88 6.33 -4.13
#